data_AF-A0A6P8IHQ0-F1
#
_entry.id   AF-A0A6P8IHQ0-F1
#
_cell.length_a   1.000
_cell.length_b   1.000
_cell.length_c   1.000
_cell.angle_alpha   90.00
_cell.angle_beta   90.00
_cell.angle_gamma   90.00
#
_symmetry.space_group_name_H-M   'P 1'
#
loop_
_entity.id
_entity.type
_entity.pdbx_description
1 polymer ?
#
loop_
_entity_poly.entity_id
_entity_poly.type
_entity_poly.pdbx_seq_one_letter_code
_entity_poly.pdbx_strand_id
1 'polypeptide(L)'
;MAAQRYASPSAPPVFSEVNMTYNESSGFSNSIPATQVEIHVSCRDLADMDVFSKSDPFVVMYTQGIGTKEWREFGRTEYIMDNLNPDFVKTFVIHYFFEEVQKLKFEVYDVDKKSTRLEDHDFIGSAECTLGSIIGENGGRLEKALTNKDFNKSRGKIILTCEELSACKDVVTIQFRGHKLDKKDFFGKSDPFLVFYRYNEDGSFTAVHRTEVIKNTLNPTWKELTIPSRALCNGDYHRAIRVECYDWDRDGGHDLIGIFSTTLKELTSNPNLTFELIHPKKQSKKKNYKNSGTISILHAKVEQQPSFLDYIRGGMRINFIVAIDFTASNGDPRNSNSLHFMNPYEPNLYVKALTSVGSICEDYDTDKMFPALGFGAKLPPSWQVSHDFSLNGVPENPFCDRVDGVIAAYYNSIQNVKLYGPTNFAPVIWRTVNIAKGSEQQRPGEDYFVLLILTDGIISDMEQTKAAIVEAASYPISIIIVGIGPADFDAMEELDGDTVRLSSRGRYAERDIVQFVPFRDYLDKGFKGDVLSGARLAKDVLEELPDQFIEYMKKRGIKPGPLTQLRATPSSQSNGKTDQTVDWSNFSPDSEDDFRSGCRNVSHHKTTLTRTTTVMSLRVSS
;
A
#
# COMPACT_ATOMS: atom_id res chain seq x y z
N MET A 1 -21.22 -49.20 49.48
CA MET A 1 -20.30 -49.24 48.32
C MET A 1 -20.84 -48.31 47.25
N ALA A 2 -20.09 -47.26 46.92
CA ALA A 2 -20.07 -46.49 45.65
C ALA A 2 -19.67 -45.04 45.97
N ALA A 3 -18.37 -44.77 45.94
CA ALA A 3 -17.83 -43.41 45.93
C ALA A 3 -17.92 -42.87 44.50
N GLN A 4 -18.68 -41.79 44.28
CA GLN A 4 -18.73 -41.08 43.00
C GLN A 4 -17.47 -40.23 42.84
N ARG A 5 -16.76 -40.44 41.74
CA ARG A 5 -15.57 -39.70 41.32
C ARG A 5 -15.95 -38.31 40.82
N TYR A 6 -15.16 -37.31 41.21
CA TYR A 6 -15.16 -35.96 40.63
C TYR A 6 -14.76 -36.03 39.14
N ALA A 7 -15.56 -35.40 38.28
CA ALA A 7 -15.21 -35.13 36.88
C ALA A 7 -14.75 -33.66 36.76
N SER A 8 -13.58 -33.46 36.16
CA SER A 8 -13.01 -32.15 35.82
C SER A 8 -13.87 -31.42 34.78
N PRO A 9 -13.97 -30.09 34.80
CA PRO A 9 -14.69 -29.34 33.77
C PRO A 9 -13.95 -29.42 32.43
N SER A 10 -14.69 -29.80 31.39
CA SER A 10 -14.27 -29.91 29.99
C SER A 10 -13.77 -28.58 29.43
N ALA A 11 -12.66 -28.63 28.69
CA ALA A 11 -12.15 -27.53 27.89
C ALA A 11 -13.18 -27.09 26.81
N PRO A 12 -13.18 -25.80 26.41
CA PRO A 12 -14.08 -25.30 25.37
C PRO A 12 -13.73 -25.90 23.99
N PRO A 13 -14.70 -25.98 23.05
CA PRO A 13 -14.51 -26.63 21.76
C PRO A 13 -13.54 -25.85 20.86
N VAL A 14 -12.74 -26.62 20.12
CA VAL A 14 -11.83 -26.14 19.06
C VAL A 14 -12.66 -25.59 17.91
N PHE A 15 -12.30 -24.40 17.42
CA PHE A 15 -12.88 -23.77 16.23
C PHE A 15 -12.79 -24.71 15.02
N SER A 16 -13.93 -25.00 14.39
CA SER A 16 -14.00 -25.75 13.14
C SER A 16 -13.61 -24.85 11.97
N GLU A 17 -12.51 -25.17 11.29
CA GLU A 17 -12.09 -24.56 10.03
C GLU A 17 -13.11 -24.85 8.91
N VAL A 18 -13.53 -23.80 8.22
CA VAL A 18 -14.31 -23.90 6.99
C VAL A 18 -13.33 -24.21 5.86
N ASN A 19 -13.37 -25.45 5.36
CA ASN A 19 -12.66 -25.87 4.16
C ASN A 19 -13.17 -25.08 2.94
N MET A 20 -12.41 -24.10 2.48
CA MET A 20 -12.55 -23.53 1.14
C MET A 20 -11.71 -24.36 0.16
N THR A 21 -12.38 -25.17 -0.66
CA THR A 21 -11.78 -25.85 -1.80
C THR A 21 -11.41 -24.82 -2.88
N TYR A 22 -10.12 -24.58 -3.09
CA TYR A 22 -9.61 -23.78 -4.20
C TYR A 22 -9.56 -24.61 -5.48
N ASN A 23 -10.14 -24.05 -6.55
CA ASN A 23 -10.06 -24.60 -7.91
C ASN A 23 -8.70 -24.19 -8.50
N GLU A 24 -7.88 -25.16 -8.89
CA GLU A 24 -6.61 -24.98 -9.59
C GLU A 24 -6.84 -24.57 -11.05
N SER A 25 -6.90 -23.26 -11.32
CA SER A 25 -6.62 -22.68 -12.65
C SER A 25 -6.58 -21.16 -12.58
N SER A 26 -5.47 -20.59 -12.13
CA SER A 26 -5.04 -19.19 -12.36
C SER A 26 -3.63 -19.05 -11.76
N GLY A 27 -2.86 -18.06 -12.22
CA GLY A 27 -1.44 -17.89 -11.92
C GLY A 27 -1.10 -17.94 -10.43
N PHE A 28 0.16 -18.25 -10.12
CA PHE A 28 0.70 -18.26 -8.77
C PHE A 28 0.68 -16.84 -8.16
N SER A 29 -0.47 -16.36 -7.68
CA SER A 29 -0.57 -15.23 -6.75
C SER A 29 -0.74 -15.75 -5.33
N ASN A 30 0.35 -16.26 -4.75
CA ASN A 30 0.43 -16.39 -3.31
C ASN A 30 0.88 -15.02 -2.78
N SER A 31 -0.10 -14.18 -2.42
CA SER A 31 0.09 -12.92 -1.70
C SER A 31 1.25 -13.04 -0.71
N ILE A 32 2.25 -12.16 -0.81
CA ILE A 32 3.25 -12.01 0.26
C ILE A 32 2.45 -11.73 1.54
N PRO A 33 2.62 -12.54 2.62
CA PRO A 33 1.76 -12.42 3.78
C PRO A 33 1.95 -11.03 4.39
N ALA A 34 0.83 -10.35 4.66
CA ALA A 34 0.74 -9.14 5.47
C ALA A 34 1.84 -9.10 6.53
N THR A 35 2.60 -8.01 6.50
CA THR A 35 3.60 -7.72 7.51
C THR A 35 2.90 -7.59 8.87
N GLN A 36 3.46 -8.17 9.93
CA GLN A 36 2.93 -7.93 11.27
C GLN A 36 3.51 -6.61 11.78
N VAL A 37 2.70 -5.85 12.48
CA VAL A 37 3.12 -4.62 13.13
C VAL A 37 2.71 -4.64 14.59
N GLU A 38 3.53 -4.01 15.42
CA GLU A 38 3.30 -3.82 16.84
C GLU A 38 2.90 -2.37 17.10
N ILE A 39 1.75 -2.18 17.75
CA ILE A 39 1.26 -0.88 18.16
C ILE A 39 1.53 -0.71 19.65
N HIS A 40 2.38 0.26 19.95
CA HIS A 40 2.65 0.78 21.28
C HIS A 40 1.70 1.95 21.57
N VAL A 41 1.17 1.99 22.79
CA VAL A 41 0.21 3.02 23.20
C VAL A 41 0.74 3.74 24.43
N SER A 42 0.61 5.07 24.41
CA SER A 42 0.81 5.91 25.58
C SER A 42 -0.23 7.02 25.60
N CYS A 43 -0.48 7.61 26.75
CA CYS A 43 -1.34 8.78 26.88
C CYS A 43 -0.64 9.90 27.65
N ARG A 44 -1.07 11.14 27.43
CA ARG A 44 -0.58 12.31 28.15
C ARG A 44 -1.74 13.22 28.50
N ASP A 45 -1.58 13.94 29.60
CA ASP A 45 -2.51 14.97 30.07
C ASP A 45 -3.96 14.44 30.17
N LEU A 46 -4.13 13.18 30.59
CA LEU A 46 -5.46 12.59 30.76
C LEU A 46 -6.29 13.39 31.76
N ALA A 47 -7.60 13.45 31.50
CA ALA A 47 -8.51 14.05 32.45
C ALA A 47 -8.59 13.19 33.71
N ASP A 48 -8.46 13.86 34.87
CA ASP A 48 -8.61 13.23 36.16
C ASP A 48 -10.09 12.95 36.45
N MET A 49 -10.45 11.68 36.64
CA MET A 49 -11.82 11.27 37.00
C MET A 49 -11.98 11.09 38.50
N ASP A 50 -10.88 10.92 39.22
CA ASP A 50 -10.88 10.65 40.65
C ASP A 50 -10.94 11.93 41.51
N VAL A 51 -11.60 11.82 42.67
CA VAL A 51 -11.77 12.94 43.61
C VAL A 51 -10.61 13.06 44.60
N PHE A 52 -9.95 11.94 44.91
CA PHE A 52 -8.92 11.86 45.96
C PHE A 52 -7.60 11.22 45.51
N SER A 53 -7.53 10.76 44.26
CA SER A 53 -6.41 10.11 43.58
C SER A 53 -6.31 10.67 42.15
N LYS A 54 -5.33 10.19 41.38
CA LYS A 54 -5.34 10.38 39.93
C LYS A 54 -5.95 9.14 39.30
N SER A 55 -6.50 9.29 38.09
CA SER A 55 -6.97 8.15 37.30
C SER A 55 -5.95 7.01 37.15
N ASP A 56 -6.49 5.80 37.11
CA ASP A 56 -5.86 4.49 36.88
C ASP A 56 -6.12 4.00 35.44
N PRO A 57 -5.58 4.64 34.39
CA PRO A 57 -6.03 4.42 33.02
C PRO A 57 -5.65 3.06 32.45
N PHE A 58 -6.53 2.51 31.59
CA PHE A 58 -6.24 1.46 30.62
C PHE A 58 -6.86 1.76 29.26
N VAL A 59 -6.35 1.11 28.20
CA VAL A 59 -6.82 1.31 26.82
C VAL A 59 -7.41 0.04 26.25
N VAL A 60 -8.55 0.18 25.58
CA VAL A 60 -9.20 -0.85 24.78
C VAL A 60 -9.05 -0.51 23.30
N MET A 61 -8.47 -1.41 22.52
CA MET A 61 -8.40 -1.28 21.06
C MET A 61 -9.53 -2.08 20.43
N TYR A 62 -10.19 -1.49 19.44
CA TYR A 62 -11.20 -2.10 18.60
C TYR A 62 -10.78 -2.07 17.14
N THR A 63 -11.19 -3.09 16.39
CA THR A 63 -11.07 -3.15 14.92
C THR A 63 -12.45 -3.22 14.29
N GLN A 64 -12.56 -2.75 13.04
CA GLN A 64 -13.77 -2.87 12.23
C GLN A 64 -13.47 -3.73 11.00
N GLY A 65 -14.25 -4.80 10.81
CA GLY A 65 -14.09 -5.69 9.66
C GLY A 65 -14.53 -5.03 8.35
N ILE A 66 -13.94 -5.45 7.23
CA ILE A 66 -14.25 -4.93 5.88
C ILE A 66 -15.76 -5.04 5.60
N GLY A 67 -16.36 -3.94 5.14
CA GLY A 67 -17.79 -3.90 4.82
C GLY A 67 -18.72 -3.88 6.04
N THR A 68 -18.18 -3.96 7.27
CA THR A 68 -18.98 -3.91 8.50
C THR A 68 -18.89 -2.52 9.14
N LYS A 69 -19.95 -2.13 9.86
CA LYS A 69 -19.92 -0.95 10.74
C LYS A 69 -19.70 -1.32 12.21
N GLU A 70 -19.53 -2.61 12.50
CA GLU A 70 -19.41 -3.11 13.86
C GLU A 70 -17.96 -3.03 14.34
N TRP A 71 -17.77 -2.44 15.52
CA TRP A 71 -16.51 -2.47 16.23
C TRP A 71 -16.40 -3.74 17.05
N ARG A 72 -15.27 -4.43 16.94
CA ARG A 72 -14.96 -5.63 17.72
C ARG A 72 -13.75 -5.35 18.59
N GLU A 73 -13.86 -5.68 19.87
CA GLU A 73 -12.76 -5.55 20.81
C GLU A 73 -11.61 -6.46 20.34
N PHE A 74 -10.45 -5.86 20.09
CA PHE A 74 -9.23 -6.58 19.72
C PHE A 74 -8.44 -6.99 20.96
N GLY A 75 -8.35 -6.10 21.93
CA GLY A 75 -7.71 -6.37 23.21
C GLY A 75 -7.62 -5.14 24.10
N ARG A 76 -7.01 -5.33 25.27
CA ARG A 76 -6.81 -4.29 26.29
C ARG A 76 -5.38 -4.26 26.78
N THR A 77 -4.87 -3.08 27.15
CA THR A 77 -3.62 -2.92 27.89
C THR A 77 -3.81 -3.34 29.36
N GLU A 78 -2.72 -3.35 30.13
CA GLU A 78 -2.80 -3.21 31.58
C GLU A 78 -3.31 -1.82 31.99
N TYR A 79 -3.74 -1.66 33.25
CA TYR A 79 -3.99 -0.36 33.86
C TYR A 79 -2.76 0.12 34.63
N ILE A 80 -2.57 1.43 34.72
CA ILE A 80 -1.45 2.05 35.44
C ILE A 80 -2.00 2.94 36.53
N MET A 81 -1.67 2.64 37.79
CA MET A 81 -2.22 3.36 38.93
C MET A 81 -1.72 4.82 39.01
N ASP A 82 -2.62 5.73 39.40
CA ASP A 82 -2.37 7.13 39.74
C ASP A 82 -1.57 7.91 38.65
N ASN A 83 -1.90 7.71 37.37
CA ASN A 83 -1.07 8.21 36.27
C ASN A 83 -1.87 8.81 35.11
N LEU A 84 -1.83 10.15 34.98
CA LEU A 84 -2.41 10.88 33.84
C LEU A 84 -1.53 10.88 32.58
N ASN A 85 -0.33 10.29 32.65
CA ASN A 85 0.64 10.19 31.57
C ASN A 85 1.16 8.75 31.40
N PRO A 86 0.28 7.75 31.22
CA PRO A 86 0.67 6.35 31.18
C PRO A 86 1.48 6.01 29.92
N ASP A 87 2.49 5.16 30.10
CA ASP A 87 3.19 4.45 29.03
C ASP A 87 2.92 2.95 29.24
N PHE A 88 2.15 2.35 28.33
CA PHE A 88 1.72 0.95 28.47
C PHE A 88 2.79 0.00 27.91
N VAL A 89 3.06 -1.07 28.65
CA VAL A 89 3.98 -2.15 28.28
C VAL A 89 3.30 -3.13 27.33
N LYS A 90 2.02 -3.45 27.55
CA LYS A 90 1.31 -4.36 26.65
C LYS A 90 1.00 -3.68 25.32
N THR A 91 1.43 -4.32 24.25
CA THR A 91 1.26 -3.86 22.87
C THR A 91 0.14 -4.62 22.15
N PHE A 92 -0.25 -4.12 20.99
CA PHE A 92 -1.17 -4.81 20.08
C PHE A 92 -0.43 -5.27 18.83
N VAL A 93 -0.45 -6.57 18.55
CA VAL A 93 0.16 -7.16 17.35
C VAL A 93 -0.92 -7.46 16.32
N ILE A 94 -0.85 -6.82 15.16
CA ILE A 94 -1.85 -6.93 14.09
C ILE A 94 -1.18 -7.13 12.73
N HIS A 95 -1.88 -7.81 11.81
CA HIS A 95 -1.46 -7.90 10.41
C HIS A 95 -1.76 -6.58 9.69
N TYR A 96 -0.78 -6.08 8.96
CA TYR A 96 -0.86 -4.89 8.13
C TYR A 96 -0.95 -5.28 6.65
N PHE A 97 -1.96 -4.71 5.98
CA PHE A 97 -2.23 -4.84 4.56
C PHE A 97 -2.18 -3.42 3.97
N PHE A 98 -1.25 -3.17 3.04
CA PHE A 98 -1.08 -1.85 2.44
C PHE A 98 -2.34 -1.43 1.66
N GLU A 99 -2.96 -2.41 1.04
CA GLU A 99 -4.08 -2.32 0.13
C GLU A 99 -5.46 -2.32 0.81
N GLU A 100 -5.51 -2.19 2.15
CA GLU A 100 -6.74 -2.15 2.93
C GLU A 100 -6.85 -0.94 3.88
N VAL A 101 -8.05 -0.35 3.98
CA VAL A 101 -8.35 0.62 5.04
C VAL A 101 -8.64 -0.12 6.35
N GLN A 102 -7.62 -0.29 7.18
CA GLN A 102 -7.75 -0.97 8.47
C GLN A 102 -8.10 0.02 9.59
N LYS A 103 -9.39 0.15 9.90
CA LYS A 103 -9.88 1.09 10.91
C LYS A 103 -9.67 0.60 12.34
N LEU A 104 -9.18 1.51 13.18
CA LEU A 104 -8.89 1.32 14.59
C LEU A 104 -9.64 2.34 15.44
N LYS A 105 -10.13 1.90 16.60
CA LYS A 105 -10.66 2.78 17.64
C LYS A 105 -10.00 2.44 18.96
N PHE A 106 -9.59 3.47 19.67
CA PHE A 106 -8.99 3.38 21.00
C PHE A 106 -9.92 4.07 21.98
N GLU A 107 -10.31 3.37 23.04
CA GLU A 107 -11.09 3.90 24.15
C GLU A 107 -10.25 3.82 25.42
N VAL A 108 -10.20 4.93 26.16
CA VAL A 108 -9.45 5.05 27.41
C VAL A 108 -10.44 5.12 28.56
N TYR A 109 -10.22 4.29 29.57
CA TYR A 109 -11.06 4.15 30.75
C TYR A 109 -10.23 4.28 32.02
N ASP A 110 -10.86 4.75 33.09
CA ASP A 110 -10.34 4.76 34.45
C ASP A 110 -10.84 3.55 35.24
N VAL A 111 -9.98 2.88 36.00
CA VAL A 111 -10.37 1.67 36.75
C VAL A 111 -10.97 2.02 38.11
N ASP A 112 -12.30 1.96 38.22
CA ASP A 112 -12.99 2.15 39.51
C ASP A 112 -13.16 0.86 40.31
N LYS A 113 -13.28 -0.27 39.61
CA LYS A 113 -13.72 -1.55 40.18
C LYS A 113 -12.86 -2.71 39.73
N LYS A 114 -12.78 -3.76 40.55
CA LYS A 114 -12.21 -5.06 40.14
C LYS A 114 -13.19 -5.84 39.25
N SER A 115 -13.50 -5.30 38.07
CA SER A 115 -14.39 -5.88 37.07
C SER A 115 -13.77 -5.88 35.68
N THR A 116 -14.14 -6.85 34.85
CA THR A 116 -13.74 -6.90 33.43
C THR A 116 -14.77 -6.23 32.51
N ARG A 117 -15.93 -5.82 33.02
CA ARG A 117 -16.97 -5.16 32.20
C ARG A 117 -16.67 -3.68 32.06
N LEU A 118 -16.76 -3.13 30.86
CA LEU A 118 -16.43 -1.71 30.60
C LEU A 118 -17.44 -0.75 31.23
N GLU A 119 -18.70 -1.16 31.38
CA GLU A 119 -19.75 -0.39 32.07
C GLU A 119 -19.49 -0.16 33.56
N ASP A 120 -18.52 -0.87 34.14
CA ASP A 120 -18.14 -0.75 35.55
C ASP A 120 -17.04 0.29 35.79
N HIS A 121 -16.51 0.91 34.73
CA HIS A 121 -15.34 1.79 34.70
C HIS A 121 -15.68 3.14 34.04
N ASP A 122 -15.05 4.21 34.50
CA ASP A 122 -15.29 5.56 34.00
C ASP A 122 -14.63 5.79 32.63
N PHE A 123 -15.44 6.20 31.64
CA PHE A 123 -14.95 6.48 30.29
C PHE A 123 -14.27 7.86 30.21
N ILE A 124 -12.97 7.88 29.93
CA ILE A 124 -12.19 9.12 29.79
C ILE A 124 -12.43 9.72 28.40
N GLY A 125 -12.21 8.94 27.34
CA GLY A 125 -12.41 9.39 25.97
C GLY A 125 -11.94 8.38 24.92
N SER A 126 -12.20 8.71 23.65
CA SER A 126 -11.85 7.87 22.50
C SER A 126 -11.14 8.62 21.39
N ALA A 127 -10.36 7.90 20.60
CA ALA A 127 -9.80 8.34 19.34
C ALA A 127 -9.95 7.24 18.26
N GLU A 128 -10.29 7.64 17.05
CA GLU A 128 -10.38 6.75 15.87
C GLU A 128 -9.31 7.13 14.85
N CYS A 129 -8.70 6.13 14.20
CA CYS A 129 -7.73 6.32 13.11
C CYS A 129 -7.69 5.06 12.23
N THR A 130 -6.87 5.07 11.19
CA THR A 130 -6.53 3.86 10.43
C THR A 130 -5.12 3.39 10.81
N LEU A 131 -4.83 2.10 10.61
CA LEU A 131 -3.46 1.59 10.78
C LEU A 131 -2.50 2.27 9.80
N GLY A 132 -2.95 2.48 8.55
CA GLY A 132 -2.23 3.24 7.52
C GLY A 132 -1.82 4.63 8.02
N SER A 133 -2.74 5.38 8.64
CA SER A 133 -2.44 6.72 9.18
C SER A 133 -1.40 6.74 10.31
N ILE A 134 -1.19 5.64 11.05
CA ILE A 134 -0.11 5.57 12.04
C ILE A 134 1.23 5.32 11.35
N ILE A 135 1.23 4.43 10.36
CA ILE A 135 2.42 3.99 9.63
C ILE A 135 2.92 5.07 8.66
N GLY A 136 2.00 5.81 8.03
CA GLY A 136 2.29 6.89 7.08
C GLY A 136 2.86 8.14 7.73
N GLU A 137 2.73 8.29 9.05
CA GLU A 137 3.37 9.38 9.78
C GLU A 137 4.87 9.13 9.92
N ASN A 138 5.66 10.21 9.89
CA ASN A 138 7.12 10.11 10.04
C ASN A 138 7.50 9.41 11.35
N GLY A 139 8.35 8.39 11.28
CA GLY A 139 8.72 7.56 12.42
C GLY A 139 7.66 6.54 12.85
N GLY A 140 6.49 6.49 12.20
CA GLY A 140 5.38 5.62 12.57
C GLY A 140 4.68 6.05 13.87
N ARG A 141 4.66 7.35 14.18
CA ARG A 141 4.14 7.89 15.44
C ARG A 141 3.00 8.89 15.19
N LEU A 142 1.80 8.55 15.65
CA LEU A 142 0.60 9.39 15.54
C LEU A 142 0.15 9.88 16.92
N GLU A 143 -0.16 11.17 17.03
CA GLU A 143 -0.70 11.80 18.25
C GLU A 143 -2.13 12.31 17.97
N LYS A 144 -3.11 11.90 18.78
CA LYS A 144 -4.51 12.35 18.66
C LYS A 144 -5.08 12.82 19.99
N ALA A 145 -5.93 13.85 19.93
CA ALA A 145 -6.73 14.26 21.08
C ALA A 145 -7.81 13.22 21.38
N LEU A 146 -8.02 12.93 22.67
CA LEU A 146 -9.11 12.10 23.14
C LEU A 146 -10.39 12.94 23.22
N THR A 147 -11.47 12.39 22.67
CA THR A 147 -12.80 13.02 22.62
C THR A 147 -13.79 12.23 23.45
N ASN A 148 -14.69 12.90 24.14
CA ASN A 148 -15.78 12.29 24.87
C ASN A 148 -17.05 13.10 24.59
N LYS A 149 -18.11 12.44 24.13
CA LYS A 149 -19.35 13.13 23.68
C LYS A 149 -20.05 13.88 24.82
N ASP A 150 -19.80 13.48 26.05
CA ASP A 150 -20.38 14.12 27.23
C ASP A 150 -19.65 15.42 27.61
N PHE A 151 -18.48 15.69 27.02
CA PHE A 151 -17.65 16.85 27.32
C PHE A 151 -17.19 17.60 26.07
N ASN A 152 -17.40 18.92 26.04
CA ASN A 152 -16.95 19.78 24.94
C ASN A 152 -15.43 20.09 24.96
N LYS A 153 -14.63 19.39 25.75
CA LYS A 153 -13.18 19.62 25.90
C LYS A 153 -12.42 18.30 25.72
N SER A 154 -11.22 18.40 25.15
CA SER A 154 -10.29 17.26 25.06
C SER A 154 -10.01 16.67 26.44
N ARG A 155 -9.92 15.34 26.51
CA ARG A 155 -9.74 14.57 27.75
C ARG A 155 -8.30 14.04 27.89
N GLY A 156 -7.36 14.76 27.30
CA GLY A 156 -5.98 14.36 27.11
C GLY A 156 -5.69 13.91 25.69
N LYS A 157 -4.53 13.29 25.50
CA LYS A 157 -4.07 12.82 24.19
C LYS A 157 -3.55 11.39 24.26
N ILE A 158 -3.76 10.68 23.17
CA ILE A 158 -3.22 9.34 22.94
C ILE A 158 -2.10 9.44 21.89
N ILE A 159 -1.01 8.73 22.14
CA ILE A 159 0.15 8.62 21.27
C ILE A 159 0.29 7.16 20.89
N LEU A 160 0.23 6.89 19.59
CA LEU A 160 0.34 5.57 18.99
C LEU A 160 1.68 5.50 18.26
N THR A 161 2.46 4.46 18.52
CA THR A 161 3.71 4.19 17.78
C THR A 161 3.63 2.80 17.17
N CYS A 162 3.89 2.70 15.87
CA CYS A 162 3.79 1.47 15.12
C CYS A 162 5.19 1.03 14.64
N GLU A 163 5.55 -0.21 14.96
CA GLU A 163 6.80 -0.81 14.54
C GLU A 163 6.56 -2.08 13.71
N GLU A 164 7.34 -2.23 12.65
CA GLU A 164 7.29 -3.45 11.85
C GLU A 164 7.88 -4.63 12.64
N LEU A 165 7.06 -5.64 12.91
CA LEU A 165 7.50 -6.93 13.46
C LEU A 165 8.03 -7.81 12.34
N SER A 166 9.06 -7.34 11.66
CA SER A 166 9.79 -8.18 10.73
C SER A 166 10.96 -8.83 11.47
N ALA A 167 10.76 -10.07 11.91
CA ALA A 167 11.82 -10.86 12.54
C ALA A 167 12.99 -11.15 11.57
N CYS A 168 12.78 -10.99 10.25
CA CYS A 168 13.78 -11.25 9.23
C CYS A 168 13.48 -10.49 7.93
N LYS A 169 14.24 -9.41 7.68
CA LYS A 169 14.23 -8.62 6.42
C LYS A 169 15.20 -9.17 5.36
N ASP A 170 15.65 -10.39 5.58
CA ASP A 170 16.64 -11.00 4.71
C ASP A 170 15.97 -11.45 3.42
N VAL A 171 16.53 -11.02 2.31
CA VAL A 171 16.17 -11.46 0.97
C VAL A 171 17.34 -12.27 0.42
N VAL A 172 16.97 -13.37 -0.21
CA VAL A 172 17.89 -14.39 -0.69
C VAL A 172 17.92 -14.31 -2.21
N THR A 173 19.11 -14.04 -2.75
CA THR A 173 19.37 -13.99 -4.19
C THR A 173 20.24 -15.18 -4.58
N ILE A 174 19.73 -16.09 -5.42
CA ILE A 174 20.42 -17.33 -5.79
C ILE A 174 20.32 -17.56 -7.30
N GLN A 175 21.35 -18.13 -7.89
CA GLN A 175 21.30 -18.62 -9.27
C GLN A 175 21.70 -20.10 -9.34
N PHE A 176 20.90 -20.88 -10.06
CA PHE A 176 21.10 -22.32 -10.24
C PHE A 176 21.48 -22.67 -11.67
N ARG A 177 22.24 -23.76 -11.81
CA ARG A 177 22.56 -24.40 -13.09
C ARG A 177 22.33 -25.89 -13.01
N GLY A 178 21.58 -26.44 -13.95
CA GLY A 178 21.45 -27.89 -14.13
C GLY A 178 22.56 -28.45 -15.02
N HIS A 179 22.93 -29.70 -14.78
CA HIS A 179 23.91 -30.41 -15.59
C HIS A 179 23.49 -31.88 -15.79
N LYS A 180 23.55 -32.33 -17.05
CA LYS A 180 23.19 -33.70 -17.47
C LYS A 180 21.86 -34.18 -16.90
N LEU A 181 20.83 -33.34 -16.97
CA LEU A 181 19.48 -33.71 -16.57
C LEU A 181 18.97 -34.89 -17.41
N ASP A 182 18.15 -35.74 -16.82
CA ASP A 182 17.52 -36.85 -17.54
C ASP A 182 16.54 -36.32 -18.59
N LYS A 183 16.74 -36.74 -19.83
CA LYS A 183 15.81 -36.52 -20.95
C LYS A 183 14.48 -37.22 -20.69
N LYS A 184 13.35 -36.52 -20.76
CA LYS A 184 12.00 -37.16 -20.75
C LYS A 184 11.32 -37.15 -22.11
N ASP A 185 11.54 -36.14 -22.93
CA ASP A 185 10.96 -36.07 -24.27
C ASP A 185 11.45 -37.14 -25.26
N PHE A 186 10.53 -37.66 -26.07
CA PHE A 186 10.86 -38.57 -27.17
C PHE A 186 11.59 -37.84 -28.30
N PHE A 187 11.08 -36.67 -28.74
CA PHE A 187 11.58 -35.89 -29.88
C PHE A 187 12.16 -34.51 -29.50
N GLY A 188 13.01 -34.49 -28.46
CA GLY A 188 13.68 -33.27 -27.99
C GLY A 188 14.52 -33.56 -26.77
N LYS A 189 15.26 -32.61 -26.23
CA LYS A 189 15.70 -32.67 -24.83
C LYS A 189 14.57 -32.11 -23.96
N SER A 190 14.64 -32.35 -22.66
CA SER A 190 13.72 -31.75 -21.70
C SER A 190 13.68 -30.22 -21.76
N ASP A 191 12.57 -29.67 -21.28
CA ASP A 191 12.24 -28.29 -21.04
C ASP A 191 12.25 -28.00 -19.51
N PRO A 192 13.42 -28.04 -18.84
CA PRO A 192 13.47 -28.07 -17.38
C PRO A 192 13.11 -26.75 -16.68
N PHE A 193 12.40 -26.87 -15.56
CA PHE A 193 12.18 -25.80 -14.58
C PHE A 193 12.28 -26.33 -13.14
N LEU A 194 12.47 -25.42 -12.16
CA LEU A 194 12.54 -25.74 -10.74
C LEU A 194 11.29 -25.23 -10.01
N VAL A 195 10.86 -25.98 -9.00
CA VAL A 195 9.84 -25.57 -8.02
C VAL A 195 10.45 -25.69 -6.63
N PHE A 196 10.38 -24.61 -5.86
CA PHE A 196 10.87 -24.52 -4.49
C PHE A 196 9.72 -24.70 -3.52
N TYR A 197 9.93 -25.51 -2.49
CA TYR A 197 8.96 -25.79 -1.45
C TYR A 197 9.53 -25.50 -0.07
N ARG A 198 8.78 -24.75 0.72
CA ARG A 198 9.01 -24.55 2.15
C ARG A 198 8.44 -25.73 2.93
N TYR A 199 9.20 -26.26 3.88
CA TYR A 199 8.70 -27.21 4.87
C TYR A 199 7.91 -26.48 5.97
N ASN A 200 6.71 -26.96 6.30
CA ASN A 200 5.83 -26.37 7.29
C ASN A 200 5.88 -27.15 8.62
N GLU A 201 5.37 -26.54 9.70
CA GLU A 201 5.40 -27.12 11.05
C GLU A 201 4.50 -28.34 11.20
N ASP A 202 3.44 -28.42 10.39
CA ASP A 202 2.56 -29.60 10.28
C ASP A 202 3.18 -30.74 9.45
N GLY A 203 4.41 -30.56 8.95
CA GLY A 203 5.13 -31.51 8.13
C GLY A 203 4.76 -31.49 6.63
N SER A 204 3.88 -30.57 6.21
CA SER A 204 3.52 -30.37 4.81
C SER A 204 4.57 -29.53 4.05
N PHE A 205 4.42 -29.45 2.73
CA PHE A 205 5.25 -28.61 1.86
C PHE A 205 4.38 -27.61 1.11
N THR A 206 4.77 -26.34 1.13
CA THR A 206 4.12 -25.28 0.34
C THR A 206 5.05 -24.83 -0.77
N ALA A 207 4.57 -24.79 -2.01
CA ALA A 207 5.33 -24.21 -3.13
C ALA A 207 5.46 -22.69 -2.93
N VAL A 208 6.69 -22.17 -3.03
CA VAL A 208 7.00 -20.76 -2.72
C VAL A 208 7.66 -20.02 -3.87
N HIS A 209 8.19 -20.74 -4.88
CA HIS A 209 8.73 -20.14 -6.08
C HIS A 209 8.85 -21.15 -7.22
N ARG A 210 8.76 -20.66 -8.47
CA ARG A 210 8.98 -21.43 -9.69
C ARG A 210 9.88 -20.63 -10.65
N THR A 211 10.87 -21.27 -11.23
CA THR A 211 11.74 -20.64 -12.24
C THR A 211 11.07 -20.62 -13.62
N GLU A 212 11.68 -19.90 -14.57
CA GLU A 212 11.31 -20.02 -15.97
C GLU A 212 11.58 -21.43 -16.53
N VAL A 213 10.85 -21.77 -17.59
CA VAL A 213 11.05 -22.98 -18.38
C VAL A 213 12.12 -22.71 -19.44
N ILE A 214 13.18 -23.52 -19.47
CA ILE A 214 14.23 -23.41 -20.49
C ILE A 214 14.08 -24.55 -21.48
N LYS A 215 13.71 -24.22 -22.72
CA LYS A 215 13.38 -25.24 -23.72
C LYS A 215 14.59 -26.01 -24.24
N ASN A 216 14.41 -27.30 -24.48
CA ASN A 216 15.26 -28.22 -25.21
C ASN A 216 16.72 -28.23 -24.70
N THR A 217 16.90 -28.41 -23.39
CA THR A 217 18.22 -28.48 -22.76
C THR A 217 18.28 -29.48 -21.60
N LEU A 218 19.44 -30.13 -21.46
CA LEU A 218 19.78 -30.94 -20.28
C LEU A 218 20.79 -30.23 -19.37
N ASN A 219 21.16 -29.00 -19.71
CA ASN A 219 22.11 -28.18 -18.95
C ASN A 219 21.57 -26.73 -18.82
N PRO A 220 20.39 -26.55 -18.22
CA PRO A 220 19.79 -25.23 -18.05
C PRO A 220 20.65 -24.34 -17.14
N THR A 221 20.67 -23.05 -17.42
CA THR A 221 21.10 -22.02 -16.46
C THR A 221 19.91 -21.10 -16.28
N TRP A 222 19.25 -21.18 -15.14
CA TRP A 222 18.09 -20.35 -14.85
C TRP A 222 18.52 -18.92 -14.50
N LYS A 223 17.60 -17.98 -14.69
CA LYS A 223 17.75 -16.61 -14.20
C LYS A 223 17.97 -16.62 -12.68
N GLU A 224 18.64 -15.57 -12.23
CA GLU A 224 18.76 -15.30 -10.79
C GLU A 224 17.37 -15.09 -10.20
N LEU A 225 17.09 -15.76 -9.09
CA LEU A 225 15.86 -15.60 -8.33
C LEU A 225 16.13 -14.82 -7.06
N THR A 226 15.17 -14.01 -6.64
CA THR A 226 15.20 -13.21 -5.42
C THR A 226 13.94 -13.53 -4.61
N ILE A 227 14.09 -14.11 -3.41
CA ILE A 227 12.98 -14.56 -2.57
C ILE A 227 13.21 -14.10 -1.12
N PRO A 228 12.19 -13.54 -0.42
CA PRO A 228 12.28 -13.29 1.02
C PRO A 228 12.57 -14.57 1.80
N SER A 229 13.49 -14.52 2.77
CA SER A 229 13.84 -15.68 3.61
C SER A 229 12.60 -16.25 4.34
N ARG A 230 11.64 -15.39 4.71
CA ARG A 230 10.35 -15.78 5.29
C ARG A 230 9.51 -16.63 4.34
N ALA A 231 9.44 -16.26 3.07
CA ALA A 231 8.75 -17.06 2.07
C ALA A 231 9.47 -18.41 1.88
N LEU A 232 10.79 -18.40 1.75
CA LEU A 232 11.57 -19.60 1.45
C LEU A 232 11.65 -20.60 2.63
N CYS A 233 11.84 -20.11 3.86
CA CYS A 233 12.17 -20.93 5.03
C CYS A 233 11.60 -20.39 6.35
N ASN A 234 10.61 -19.48 6.30
CA ASN A 234 10.02 -18.83 7.47
C ASN A 234 11.03 -18.08 8.36
N GLY A 235 12.15 -17.64 7.79
CA GLY A 235 13.24 -16.98 8.52
C GLY A 235 14.13 -17.94 9.31
N ASP A 236 13.83 -19.24 9.34
CA ASP A 236 14.68 -20.26 9.95
C ASP A 236 15.65 -20.82 8.92
N TYR A 237 16.91 -20.43 9.02
CA TYR A 237 17.94 -20.75 8.03
C TYR A 237 18.30 -22.25 8.02
N HIS A 238 17.92 -22.99 9.06
CA HIS A 238 18.13 -24.42 9.17
C HIS A 238 16.91 -25.24 8.71
N ARG A 239 15.80 -24.57 8.43
CA ARG A 239 14.58 -25.23 7.94
C ARG A 239 14.82 -25.81 6.55
N ALA A 240 14.33 -27.02 6.34
CA ALA A 240 14.46 -27.73 5.08
C ALA A 240 13.71 -27.01 3.95
N ILE A 241 14.38 -26.89 2.82
CA ILE A 241 13.85 -26.43 1.54
C ILE A 241 13.92 -27.61 0.60
N ARG A 242 12.79 -27.99 0.01
CA ARG A 242 12.73 -29.02 -1.02
C ARG A 242 12.69 -28.34 -2.38
N VAL A 243 13.49 -28.85 -3.32
CA VAL A 243 13.52 -28.35 -4.69
C VAL A 243 13.27 -29.51 -5.63
N GLU A 244 12.34 -29.29 -6.54
CA GLU A 244 11.94 -30.28 -7.54
C GLU A 244 12.25 -29.76 -8.92
N CYS A 245 12.89 -30.60 -9.74
CA CYS A 245 13.14 -30.30 -11.14
C CYS A 245 12.16 -31.10 -11.99
N TYR A 246 11.42 -30.40 -12.84
CA TYR A 246 10.41 -30.95 -13.73
C TYR A 246 10.78 -30.70 -15.19
N ASP A 247 10.27 -31.56 -16.05
CA ASP A 247 10.16 -31.34 -17.50
C ASP A 247 8.80 -30.70 -17.80
N TRP A 248 8.77 -29.62 -18.58
CA TRP A 248 7.52 -28.96 -18.93
C TRP A 248 6.82 -29.66 -20.09
N ASP A 249 5.58 -30.08 -19.85
CA ASP A 249 4.69 -30.68 -20.84
C ASP A 249 3.48 -29.78 -21.12
N ARG A 250 3.07 -29.72 -22.40
CA ARG A 250 1.99 -28.83 -22.87
C ARG A 250 0.61 -29.16 -22.29
N ASP A 251 0.39 -30.41 -21.87
CA ASP A 251 -0.88 -30.88 -21.31
C ASP A 251 -1.02 -30.62 -19.79
N GLY A 252 0.01 -30.02 -19.16
CA GLY A 252 0.06 -29.76 -17.72
C GLY A 252 0.54 -30.95 -16.89
N GLY A 253 0.75 -32.13 -17.49
CA GLY A 253 1.22 -33.36 -16.84
C GLY A 253 2.73 -33.40 -16.60
N HIS A 254 3.32 -32.28 -16.15
CA HIS A 254 4.76 -32.07 -16.08
C HIS A 254 5.54 -33.23 -15.43
N ASP A 255 6.56 -33.72 -16.14
CA ASP A 255 7.26 -34.94 -15.80
C ASP A 255 8.40 -34.71 -14.79
N LEU A 256 8.34 -35.30 -13.60
CA LEU A 256 9.39 -35.13 -12.58
C LEU A 256 10.75 -35.68 -13.09
N ILE A 257 11.79 -34.84 -13.09
CA ILE A 257 13.17 -35.23 -13.37
C ILE A 257 13.82 -35.77 -12.09
N GLY A 258 13.74 -35.02 -10.99
CA GLY A 258 14.25 -35.44 -9.69
C GLY A 258 14.10 -34.36 -8.62
N ILE A 259 14.48 -34.72 -7.39
CA ILE A 259 14.27 -33.92 -6.18
C ILE A 259 15.59 -33.84 -5.43
N PHE A 260 15.84 -32.69 -4.79
CA PHE A 260 16.83 -32.57 -3.72
C PHE A 260 16.28 -31.74 -2.56
N SER A 261 16.98 -31.75 -1.42
CA SER A 261 16.66 -30.91 -0.28
C SER A 261 17.91 -30.20 0.21
N THR A 262 17.74 -29.02 0.79
CA THR A 262 18.81 -28.19 1.32
C THR A 262 18.27 -27.27 2.41
N THR A 263 19.08 -26.34 2.91
CA THR A 263 18.69 -25.28 3.83
C THR A 263 19.29 -23.95 3.37
N LEU A 264 18.72 -22.83 3.79
CA LEU A 264 19.30 -21.53 3.45
C LEU A 264 20.73 -21.39 3.99
N LYS A 265 21.01 -21.97 5.16
CA LYS A 265 22.35 -22.01 5.73
C LYS A 265 23.35 -22.75 4.83
N GLU A 266 22.97 -23.89 4.27
CA GLU A 266 23.82 -24.64 3.33
C GLU A 266 24.08 -23.89 2.03
N LEU A 267 23.01 -23.33 1.44
CA LEU A 267 23.05 -22.57 0.19
C LEU A 267 24.02 -21.39 0.29
N THR A 268 24.10 -20.74 1.45
CA THR A 268 24.83 -19.48 1.65
C THR A 268 26.24 -19.68 2.21
N SER A 269 26.50 -20.79 2.90
CA SER A 269 27.80 -21.06 3.51
C SER A 269 28.83 -21.67 2.55
N ASN A 270 28.38 -22.24 1.42
CA ASN A 270 29.23 -23.03 0.55
C ASN A 270 29.14 -22.58 -0.92
N PRO A 271 30.12 -21.82 -1.42
CA PRO A 271 30.18 -21.50 -2.85
C PRO A 271 30.38 -22.78 -3.67
N ASN A 272 29.69 -22.89 -4.82
CA ASN A 272 29.73 -24.04 -5.75
C ASN A 272 29.10 -25.35 -5.24
N LEU A 273 28.15 -25.29 -4.30
CA LEU A 273 27.46 -26.49 -3.84
C LEU A 273 26.72 -27.18 -5.01
N THR A 274 26.79 -28.51 -5.06
CA THR A 274 26.16 -29.32 -6.11
C THR A 274 25.31 -30.41 -5.49
N PHE A 275 24.06 -30.49 -5.91
CA PHE A 275 23.07 -31.45 -5.46
C PHE A 275 22.83 -32.51 -6.54
N GLU A 276 22.76 -33.78 -6.13
CA GLU A 276 22.28 -34.85 -7.00
C GLU A 276 20.75 -34.85 -7.04
N LEU A 277 20.17 -34.89 -8.25
CA LEU A 277 18.72 -35.00 -8.41
C LEU A 277 18.29 -36.46 -8.29
N ILE A 278 17.45 -36.75 -7.31
CA ILE A 278 16.99 -38.12 -7.05
C ILE A 278 15.52 -38.25 -7.46
N HIS A 279 15.24 -39.19 -8.36
CA HIS A 279 13.89 -39.54 -8.75
C HIS A 279 13.39 -40.74 -7.90
N PRO A 280 12.36 -40.58 -7.05
CA PRO A 280 11.94 -41.62 -6.10
C PRO A 280 11.61 -42.97 -6.76
N LYS A 281 10.81 -42.95 -7.85
CA LYS A 281 10.46 -44.18 -8.59
C LYS A 281 11.67 -44.86 -9.28
N LYS A 282 12.71 -44.11 -9.68
CA LYS A 282 13.92 -44.70 -10.29
C LYS A 282 14.82 -45.30 -9.21
N GLN A 283 15.00 -44.58 -8.10
CA GLN A 283 15.76 -45.06 -6.95
C GLN A 283 15.20 -46.37 -6.39
N SER A 284 13.87 -46.50 -6.31
CA SER A 284 13.25 -47.74 -5.82
C SER A 284 13.28 -48.90 -6.82
N LYS A 285 13.32 -48.64 -8.12
CA LYS A 285 13.19 -49.67 -9.18
C LYS A 285 14.51 -50.09 -9.82
N LYS A 286 15.54 -49.24 -9.83
CA LYS A 286 16.79 -49.47 -10.57
C LYS A 286 17.96 -49.65 -9.61
N LYS A 287 18.53 -50.87 -9.57
CA LYS A 287 19.66 -51.22 -8.68
C LYS A 287 20.91 -50.34 -8.82
N ASN A 288 21.21 -49.85 -10.03
CA ASN A 288 22.40 -49.03 -10.31
C ASN A 288 22.07 -47.56 -10.61
N TYR A 289 20.93 -47.06 -10.11
CA TYR A 289 20.57 -45.66 -10.27
C TYR A 289 21.45 -44.78 -9.39
N LYS A 290 22.14 -43.83 -10.00
CA LYS A 290 22.95 -42.83 -9.30
C LYS A 290 22.14 -41.56 -9.05
N ASN A 291 21.76 -40.87 -10.12
CA ASN A 291 20.95 -39.65 -10.08
C ASN A 291 20.32 -39.41 -11.47
N SER A 292 19.49 -38.38 -11.56
CA SER A 292 18.83 -37.90 -12.79
C SER A 292 19.43 -36.56 -13.27
N GLY A 293 20.72 -36.37 -13.03
CA GLY A 293 21.45 -35.13 -13.23
C GLY A 293 21.81 -34.44 -11.92
N THR A 294 22.43 -33.27 -12.02
CA THR A 294 22.87 -32.47 -10.86
C THR A 294 22.45 -31.01 -11.00
N ILE A 295 22.17 -30.36 -9.87
CA ILE A 295 21.94 -28.92 -9.77
C ILE A 295 23.09 -28.29 -8.99
N SER A 296 23.80 -27.34 -9.59
CA SER A 296 24.88 -26.57 -8.96
C SER A 296 24.44 -25.12 -8.71
N ILE A 297 24.86 -24.55 -7.59
CA ILE A 297 24.70 -23.13 -7.29
C ILE A 297 25.82 -22.34 -7.97
N LEU A 298 25.46 -21.31 -8.75
CA LEU A 298 26.44 -20.38 -9.32
C LEU A 298 26.83 -19.30 -8.31
N HIS A 299 25.84 -18.73 -7.62
CA HIS A 299 26.05 -17.87 -6.46
C HIS A 299 24.80 -17.90 -5.56
N ALA A 300 24.98 -17.57 -4.29
CA ALA A 300 23.92 -17.36 -3.32
C ALA A 300 24.33 -16.23 -2.39
N LYS A 301 23.45 -15.25 -2.20
CA LYS A 301 23.67 -14.08 -1.37
C LYS A 301 22.44 -13.85 -0.50
N VAL A 302 22.69 -13.45 0.74
CA VAL A 302 21.66 -12.97 1.65
C VAL A 302 21.95 -11.53 1.96
N GLU A 303 20.96 -10.68 1.78
CA GLU A 303 21.05 -9.27 2.11
C GLU A 303 19.83 -8.85 2.90
N GLN A 304 20.04 -8.00 3.90
CA GLN A 304 18.95 -7.25 4.48
C GLN A 304 18.49 -6.22 3.45
N GLN A 305 17.24 -6.33 3.06
CA GLN A 305 16.62 -5.36 2.16
C GLN A 305 15.57 -4.58 2.95
N PRO A 306 15.60 -3.24 2.88
CA PRO A 306 14.55 -2.45 3.50
C PRO A 306 13.18 -2.82 2.95
N SER A 307 12.20 -2.89 3.84
CA SER A 307 10.80 -3.11 3.47
C SER A 307 10.20 -1.83 2.89
N PHE A 308 9.05 -1.94 2.23
CA PHE A 308 8.28 -0.77 1.82
C PHE A 308 8.03 0.18 3.00
N LEU A 309 7.66 -0.37 4.17
CA LEU A 309 7.41 0.39 5.39
C LEU A 309 8.64 1.13 5.92
N ASP A 310 9.85 0.60 5.73
CA ASP A 310 11.07 1.30 6.13
C ASP A 310 11.22 2.63 5.40
N TYR A 311 10.90 2.67 4.10
CA TYR A 311 10.95 3.91 3.32
C TYR A 311 9.90 4.91 3.78
N ILE A 312 8.64 4.46 3.98
CA ILE A 312 7.55 5.33 4.45
C ILE A 312 7.89 5.94 5.81
N ARG A 313 8.29 5.11 6.78
CA ARG A 313 8.67 5.57 8.12
C ARG A 313 9.96 6.41 8.12
N GLY A 314 10.81 6.20 7.12
CA GLY A 314 12.01 6.99 6.85
C GLY A 314 11.74 8.35 6.18
N GLY A 315 10.48 8.71 5.96
CA GLY A 315 10.07 10.01 5.41
C GLY A 315 9.96 10.07 3.89
N MET A 316 9.97 8.93 3.20
CA MET A 316 9.63 8.88 1.77
C MET A 316 8.20 9.39 1.55
N ARG A 317 8.04 10.27 0.55
CA ARG A 317 6.74 10.86 0.22
C ARG A 317 6.15 10.15 -0.98
N ILE A 318 5.04 9.45 -0.78
CA ILE A 318 4.23 8.93 -1.88
C ILE A 318 3.28 10.05 -2.29
N ASN A 319 3.26 10.41 -3.57
CA ASN A 319 2.44 11.48 -4.11
C ASN A 319 1.45 10.86 -5.11
N PHE A 320 0.16 11.00 -4.84
CA PHE A 320 -0.87 10.39 -5.67
C PHE A 320 -1.47 11.40 -6.65
N ILE A 321 -1.47 11.04 -7.94
CA ILE A 321 -2.00 11.87 -9.04
C ILE A 321 -3.20 11.16 -9.62
N VAL A 322 -4.31 11.87 -9.81
CA VAL A 322 -5.53 11.32 -10.40
C VAL A 322 -5.73 11.89 -11.80
N ALA A 323 -5.99 11.04 -12.78
CA ALA A 323 -6.37 11.42 -14.15
C ALA A 323 -7.71 10.77 -14.51
N ILE A 324 -8.71 11.59 -14.80
CA ILE A 324 -10.07 11.13 -15.11
C ILE A 324 -10.36 11.36 -16.59
N ASP A 325 -10.89 10.33 -17.24
CA ASP A 325 -11.37 10.40 -18.62
C ASP A 325 -12.65 11.24 -18.72
N PHE A 326 -12.65 12.20 -19.66
CA PHE A 326 -13.78 13.06 -20.01
C PHE A 326 -14.09 12.95 -21.51
N THR A 327 -13.83 11.79 -22.12
CA THR A 327 -14.16 11.54 -23.52
C THR A 327 -15.65 11.26 -23.71
N ALA A 328 -16.12 11.47 -24.94
CA ALA A 328 -17.51 11.38 -25.34
C ALA A 328 -18.06 9.94 -25.35
N SER A 329 -17.19 8.91 -25.30
CA SER A 329 -17.60 7.51 -25.11
C SER A 329 -18.43 7.32 -23.83
N ASN A 330 -18.15 8.12 -22.80
CA ASN A 330 -18.87 8.10 -21.52
C ASN A 330 -20.34 8.53 -21.63
N GLY A 331 -20.75 9.11 -22.76
CA GLY A 331 -22.10 9.65 -22.97
C GLY A 331 -22.33 10.98 -22.25
N ASP A 332 -23.39 11.69 -22.65
CA ASP A 332 -23.76 13.00 -22.09
C ASP A 332 -24.08 12.88 -20.57
N PRO A 333 -23.36 13.61 -19.68
CA PRO A 333 -23.54 13.51 -18.22
C PRO A 333 -24.96 13.83 -17.72
N ARG A 334 -25.80 14.45 -18.55
CA ARG A 334 -27.21 14.74 -18.25
C ARG A 334 -28.12 13.53 -18.41
N ASN A 335 -27.66 12.49 -19.13
CA ASN A 335 -28.42 11.28 -19.38
C ASN A 335 -28.11 10.22 -18.34
N SER A 336 -29.13 9.51 -17.87
CA SER A 336 -29.01 8.45 -16.85
C SER A 336 -28.12 7.27 -17.26
N ASN A 337 -27.89 7.09 -18.56
CA ASN A 337 -27.05 6.01 -19.11
C ASN A 337 -25.58 6.40 -19.25
N SER A 338 -25.22 7.65 -18.94
CA SER A 338 -23.82 8.10 -18.97
C SER A 338 -23.06 7.54 -17.77
N LEU A 339 -21.79 7.20 -17.99
CA LEU A 339 -20.88 6.80 -16.91
C LEU A 339 -20.51 7.98 -15.99
N HIS A 340 -20.70 9.22 -16.46
CA HIS A 340 -20.56 10.44 -15.68
C HIS A 340 -21.88 10.94 -15.06
N PHE A 341 -22.98 10.19 -15.18
CA PHE A 341 -24.27 10.63 -14.68
C PHE A 341 -24.21 10.96 -13.17
N MET A 342 -24.66 12.17 -12.81
CA MET A 342 -24.71 12.62 -11.42
C MET A 342 -26.07 12.27 -10.81
N ASN A 343 -26.16 11.08 -10.24
CA ASN A 343 -27.35 10.63 -9.52
C ASN A 343 -27.38 11.25 -8.10
N PRO A 344 -28.50 11.86 -7.65
CA PRO A 344 -28.64 12.39 -6.29
C PRO A 344 -28.53 11.36 -5.16
N TYR A 345 -28.71 10.06 -5.46
CA TYR A 345 -28.79 9.00 -4.45
C TYR A 345 -27.57 8.08 -4.43
N GLU A 346 -26.82 7.99 -5.53
CA GLU A 346 -25.74 7.02 -5.68
C GLU A 346 -24.58 7.61 -6.48
N PRO A 347 -23.33 7.46 -6.03
CA PRO A 347 -22.17 7.87 -6.81
C PRO A 347 -22.04 7.04 -8.09
N ASN A 348 -21.57 7.66 -9.18
CA ASN A 348 -21.23 6.94 -10.39
C ASN A 348 -19.94 6.12 -10.22
N LEU A 349 -19.61 5.29 -11.22
CA LEU A 349 -18.48 4.37 -11.14
C LEU A 349 -17.12 5.07 -11.01
N TYR A 350 -16.95 6.26 -11.60
CA TYR A 350 -15.73 7.06 -11.41
C TYR A 350 -15.54 7.46 -9.95
N VAL A 351 -16.60 7.96 -9.31
CA VAL A 351 -16.55 8.36 -7.90
C VAL A 351 -16.37 7.16 -6.98
N LYS A 352 -17.01 6.02 -7.29
CA LYS A 352 -16.80 4.77 -6.54
C LYS A 352 -15.35 4.27 -6.65
N ALA A 353 -14.77 4.26 -7.84
CA ALA A 353 -13.36 3.86 -8.05
C ALA A 353 -12.40 4.82 -7.32
N LEU A 354 -12.60 6.13 -7.50
CA LEU A 354 -11.80 7.16 -6.85
C LEU A 354 -11.85 7.06 -5.32
N THR A 355 -13.04 6.86 -4.74
CA THR A 355 -13.20 6.70 -3.30
C THR A 355 -12.50 5.43 -2.80
N SER A 356 -12.62 4.33 -3.56
CA SER A 356 -12.08 3.02 -3.16
C SER A 356 -10.55 3.02 -3.12
N VAL A 357 -9.90 3.51 -4.18
CA VAL A 357 -8.43 3.54 -4.28
C VAL A 357 -7.87 4.74 -3.50
N GLY A 358 -8.45 5.91 -3.70
CA GLY A 358 -7.97 7.17 -3.12
C GLY A 358 -7.96 7.16 -1.60
N SER A 359 -8.96 6.56 -0.94
CA SER A 359 -9.02 6.55 0.53
C SER A 359 -7.87 5.77 1.18
N ILE A 360 -7.31 4.78 0.48
CA ILE A 360 -6.13 4.03 0.96
C ILE A 360 -4.87 4.84 0.70
N CYS A 361 -4.72 5.36 -0.53
CA CYS A 361 -3.56 6.18 -0.91
C CYS A 361 -3.44 7.44 -0.04
N GLU A 362 -4.56 8.01 0.39
CA GLU A 362 -4.59 9.17 1.27
C GLU A 362 -3.84 8.94 2.59
N ASP A 363 -3.81 7.73 3.15
CA ASP A 363 -3.07 7.48 4.39
C ASP A 363 -1.54 7.63 4.21
N TYR A 364 -1.04 7.40 2.99
CA TYR A 364 0.39 7.42 2.66
C TYR A 364 0.86 8.68 1.94
N ASP A 365 -0.09 9.49 1.44
CA ASP A 365 0.23 10.80 0.87
C ASP A 365 0.65 11.78 1.97
N THR A 366 1.75 12.49 1.80
CA THR A 366 2.34 13.25 2.92
C THR A 366 1.59 14.55 3.23
N ASP A 367 1.14 15.27 2.21
CA ASP A 367 0.43 16.54 2.38
C ASP A 367 -1.09 16.39 2.18
N LYS A 368 -1.54 15.22 1.74
CA LYS A 368 -2.93 14.91 1.40
C LYS A 368 -3.45 15.79 0.27
N MET A 369 -2.55 16.34 -0.56
CA MET A 369 -2.88 17.21 -1.68
C MET A 369 -2.67 16.46 -2.99
N PHE A 370 -3.78 16.18 -3.67
CA PHE A 370 -3.80 15.35 -4.86
C PHE A 370 -3.85 16.18 -6.13
N PRO A 371 -2.86 16.12 -7.03
CA PRO A 371 -3.02 16.63 -8.39
C PRO A 371 -4.16 15.91 -9.10
N ALA A 372 -5.20 16.66 -9.46
CA ALA A 372 -6.39 16.14 -10.13
C ALA A 372 -6.46 16.64 -11.57
N LEU A 373 -6.35 15.70 -12.51
CA LEU A 373 -6.29 15.94 -13.94
C LEU A 373 -7.51 15.34 -14.66
N GLY A 374 -7.92 15.96 -15.75
CA GLY A 374 -8.87 15.44 -16.71
C GLY A 374 -8.24 15.34 -18.10
N PHE A 375 -8.75 14.45 -18.95
CA PHE A 375 -8.29 14.32 -20.33
C PHE A 375 -9.42 14.01 -21.30
N GLY A 376 -9.28 14.42 -22.56
CA GLY A 376 -10.23 14.08 -23.62
C GLY A 376 -11.43 15.03 -23.76
N ALA A 377 -11.34 16.25 -23.20
CA ALA A 377 -12.42 17.23 -23.22
C ALA A 377 -12.05 18.52 -23.97
N LYS A 378 -13.07 19.26 -24.43
CA LYS A 378 -12.93 20.64 -24.88
C LYS A 378 -13.18 21.61 -23.73
N LEU A 379 -12.23 22.52 -23.49
CA LEU A 379 -12.26 23.42 -22.34
C LEU A 379 -12.70 24.84 -22.72
N PRO A 380 -13.53 25.52 -21.91
CA PRO A 380 -13.81 26.94 -22.11
C PRO A 380 -12.55 27.80 -21.84
N PRO A 381 -12.48 29.03 -22.39
CA PRO A 381 -13.41 29.63 -23.34
C PRO A 381 -13.09 29.27 -24.80
N SER A 382 -11.90 28.75 -25.09
CA SER A 382 -11.41 28.49 -26.46
C SER A 382 -12.05 27.25 -27.10
N TRP A 383 -12.60 26.35 -26.28
CA TRP A 383 -13.14 25.04 -26.67
C TRP A 383 -12.13 24.17 -27.43
N GLN A 384 -10.84 24.37 -27.14
CA GLN A 384 -9.77 23.50 -27.62
C GLN A 384 -9.77 22.20 -26.84
N VAL A 385 -9.40 21.12 -27.54
CA VAL A 385 -9.25 19.80 -26.94
C VAL A 385 -8.02 19.81 -26.04
N SER A 386 -8.17 19.29 -24.82
CA SER A 386 -7.07 19.06 -23.89
C SER A 386 -7.09 17.60 -23.44
N HIS A 387 -5.90 17.06 -23.24
CA HIS A 387 -5.67 15.71 -22.77
C HIS A 387 -4.94 15.67 -21.41
N ASP A 388 -4.86 16.79 -20.69
CA ASP A 388 -4.13 16.91 -19.42
C ASP A 388 -4.48 18.20 -18.64
N PHE A 389 -5.75 18.49 -18.39
CA PHE A 389 -6.18 19.73 -17.73
C PHE A 389 -6.45 19.57 -16.24
N SER A 390 -6.24 20.62 -15.45
CA SER A 390 -6.53 20.61 -14.00
C SER A 390 -8.04 20.61 -13.73
N LEU A 391 -8.54 19.63 -12.96
CA LEU A 391 -9.98 19.51 -12.66
C LEU A 391 -10.51 20.66 -11.80
N ASN A 392 -9.66 21.22 -10.94
CA ASN A 392 -10.04 22.36 -10.09
C ASN A 392 -10.12 23.69 -10.86
N GLY A 393 -9.87 23.69 -12.17
CA GLY A 393 -9.95 24.88 -13.03
C GLY A 393 -8.77 25.84 -12.89
N VAL A 394 -7.71 25.47 -12.15
CA VAL A 394 -6.49 26.27 -11.99
C VAL A 394 -5.34 25.56 -12.75
N PRO A 395 -5.01 25.99 -13.99
CA PRO A 395 -4.04 25.26 -14.83
C PRO A 395 -2.69 25.02 -14.16
N GLU A 396 -2.18 26.02 -13.45
CA GLU A 396 -0.86 26.00 -12.79
C GLU A 396 -0.84 25.26 -11.45
N ASN A 397 -2.00 24.94 -10.88
CA ASN A 397 -2.11 24.30 -9.57
C ASN A 397 -3.22 23.25 -9.58
N PRO A 398 -2.94 21.99 -9.96
CA PRO A 398 -3.95 20.93 -10.02
C PRO A 398 -4.32 20.32 -8.65
N PHE A 399 -3.72 20.80 -7.55
CA PHE A 399 -3.83 20.15 -6.25
C PHE A 399 -5.21 20.34 -5.62
N CYS A 400 -5.76 19.25 -5.07
CA CYS A 400 -7.03 19.18 -4.37
C CYS A 400 -6.82 18.60 -2.97
N ASP A 401 -7.48 19.15 -1.96
CA ASP A 401 -7.41 18.65 -0.57
C ASP A 401 -8.19 17.33 -0.46
N ARG A 402 -7.47 16.24 -0.23
CA ARG A 402 -8.02 14.89 -0.03
C ARG A 402 -8.82 14.36 -1.22
N VAL A 403 -9.28 13.12 -1.10
CA VAL A 403 -10.17 12.49 -2.09
C VAL A 403 -11.45 13.31 -2.27
N ASP A 404 -12.00 13.87 -1.18
CA ASP A 404 -13.21 14.70 -1.22
C ASP A 404 -13.02 15.96 -2.10
N GLY A 405 -11.85 16.59 -2.05
CA GLY A 405 -11.52 17.73 -2.91
C GLY A 405 -11.43 17.34 -4.38
N VAL A 406 -10.87 16.17 -4.69
CA VAL A 406 -10.83 15.63 -6.06
C VAL A 406 -12.25 15.37 -6.58
N ILE A 407 -13.13 14.78 -5.76
CA ILE A 407 -14.54 14.54 -6.10
C ILE A 407 -15.27 15.87 -6.36
N ALA A 408 -15.06 16.87 -5.51
CA ALA A 408 -15.65 18.20 -5.69
C ALA A 408 -15.17 18.86 -6.99
N ALA A 409 -13.88 18.80 -7.28
CA ALA A 409 -13.28 19.31 -8.52
C ALA A 409 -13.82 18.58 -9.76
N TYR A 410 -13.97 17.25 -9.69
CA TYR A 410 -14.58 16.43 -10.74
C TYR A 410 -16.01 16.87 -11.04
N TYR A 411 -16.87 17.00 -10.03
CA TYR A 411 -18.27 17.42 -10.22
C TYR A 411 -18.39 18.84 -10.77
N ASN A 412 -17.49 19.73 -10.39
CA ASN A 412 -17.43 21.06 -10.99
C ASN A 412 -16.98 20.98 -12.46
N SER A 413 -15.91 20.24 -12.75
CA SER A 413 -15.34 20.12 -14.08
C SER A 413 -16.32 19.54 -15.10
N ILE A 414 -17.02 18.44 -14.74
CA ILE A 414 -17.93 17.72 -15.66
C ILE A 414 -19.12 18.56 -16.13
N GLN A 415 -19.47 19.59 -15.38
CA GLN A 415 -20.52 20.55 -15.73
C GLN A 415 -20.04 21.69 -16.65
N ASN A 416 -18.73 21.93 -16.70
CA ASN A 416 -18.15 23.11 -17.35
C ASN A 416 -17.37 22.80 -18.63
N VAL A 417 -17.08 21.52 -18.90
CA VAL A 417 -16.38 21.08 -20.12
C VAL A 417 -17.32 20.40 -21.11
N LYS A 418 -16.85 20.21 -22.36
CA LYS A 418 -17.56 19.38 -23.34
C LYS A 418 -16.78 18.09 -23.56
N LEU A 419 -17.41 16.95 -23.28
CA LEU A 419 -16.82 15.64 -23.55
C LEU A 419 -16.46 15.52 -25.03
N TYR A 420 -15.27 15.00 -25.33
CA TYR A 420 -14.76 14.93 -26.70
C TYR A 420 -13.85 13.70 -26.89
N GLY A 421 -12.76 13.80 -27.65
CA GLY A 421 -11.84 12.71 -27.87
C GLY A 421 -10.66 13.15 -28.73
N PRO A 422 -9.74 12.25 -29.06
CA PRO A 422 -9.72 10.82 -28.71
C PRO A 422 -9.32 10.53 -27.24
N THR A 423 -9.32 9.25 -26.84
CA THR A 423 -8.86 8.79 -25.51
C THR A 423 -7.34 8.62 -25.55
N ASN A 424 -6.60 9.60 -25.02
CA ASN A 424 -5.13 9.64 -25.08
C ASN A 424 -4.52 9.67 -23.69
N PHE A 425 -3.68 8.68 -23.35
CA PHE A 425 -3.03 8.61 -22.03
C PHE A 425 -1.63 9.20 -22.02
N ALA A 426 -0.94 9.25 -23.16
CA ALA A 426 0.43 9.74 -23.20
C ALA A 426 0.60 11.13 -22.58
N PRO A 427 -0.32 12.11 -22.76
CA PRO A 427 -0.17 13.43 -22.17
C PRO A 427 -0.15 13.44 -20.64
N VAL A 428 -1.05 12.71 -19.96
CA VAL A 428 -1.07 12.64 -18.49
C VAL A 428 0.13 11.86 -17.92
N ILE A 429 0.60 10.84 -18.64
CA ILE A 429 1.81 10.10 -18.28
C ILE A 429 3.03 11.01 -18.41
N TRP A 430 3.17 11.75 -19.52
CA TRP A 430 4.26 12.72 -19.70
C TRP A 430 4.24 13.84 -18.65
N ARG A 431 3.06 14.33 -18.27
CA ARG A 431 2.91 15.31 -17.19
C ARG A 431 3.48 14.75 -15.88
N THR A 432 3.16 13.50 -15.56
CA THR A 432 3.69 12.80 -14.38
C THR A 432 5.21 12.59 -14.45
N VAL A 433 5.74 12.19 -15.61
CA VAL A 433 7.19 12.08 -15.85
C VAL A 433 7.90 13.41 -15.60
N ASN A 434 7.34 14.51 -16.08
CA ASN A 434 7.94 15.83 -15.88
C ASN A 434 7.93 16.26 -14.40
N ILE A 435 6.85 15.96 -13.67
CA ILE A 435 6.77 16.20 -12.22
C ILE A 435 7.84 15.37 -11.50
N ALA A 436 7.90 14.06 -11.76
CA ALA A 436 8.85 13.17 -11.12
C ALA A 436 10.31 13.55 -11.43
N LYS A 437 10.60 13.90 -12.68
CA LYS A 437 11.92 14.38 -13.11
C LYS A 437 12.32 15.68 -12.40
N GLY A 438 11.38 16.62 -12.26
CA GLY A 438 11.61 17.85 -11.51
C GLY A 438 11.90 17.58 -10.03
N SER A 439 11.13 16.67 -9.42
CA SER A 439 11.35 16.28 -8.02
C SER A 439 12.70 15.60 -7.82
N GLU A 440 13.07 14.66 -8.70
CA GLU A 440 14.36 13.97 -8.64
C GLU A 440 15.56 14.92 -8.79
N GLN A 441 15.42 16.04 -9.49
CA GLN A 441 16.46 17.07 -9.60
C GLN A 441 16.61 17.91 -8.33
N GLN A 442 15.50 18.14 -7.60
CA GLN A 442 15.47 18.99 -6.42
C GLN A 442 15.72 18.20 -5.13
N ARG A 443 15.14 17.00 -5.02
CA ARG A 443 15.10 16.13 -3.84
C ARG A 443 15.23 14.65 -4.28
N PRO A 444 16.44 14.24 -4.71
CA PRO A 444 16.66 12.90 -5.24
C PRO A 444 16.30 11.81 -4.22
N GLY A 445 15.44 10.87 -4.61
CA GLY A 445 15.09 9.71 -3.80
C GLY A 445 14.21 10.01 -2.58
N GLU A 446 13.53 11.16 -2.53
CA GLU A 446 12.56 11.51 -1.48
C GLU A 446 11.09 11.36 -1.90
N ASP A 447 10.81 11.35 -3.21
CA ASP A 447 9.46 11.34 -3.76
C ASP A 447 9.22 10.13 -4.66
N TYR A 448 8.07 9.48 -4.47
CA TYR A 448 7.53 8.47 -5.37
C TYR A 448 6.14 8.89 -5.84
N PHE A 449 5.82 8.67 -7.11
CA PHE A 449 4.59 9.13 -7.73
C PHE A 449 3.73 7.95 -8.16
N VAL A 450 2.44 8.02 -7.88
CA VAL A 450 1.46 7.02 -8.31
C VAL A 450 0.38 7.71 -9.11
N LEU A 451 0.31 7.40 -10.41
CA LEU A 451 -0.69 7.95 -11.32
C LEU A 451 -1.88 6.99 -11.45
N LEU A 452 -3.04 7.37 -10.92
CA LEU A 452 -4.31 6.66 -11.13
C LEU A 452 -5.05 7.23 -12.34
N ILE A 453 -5.21 6.41 -13.38
CA ILE A 453 -6.00 6.72 -14.58
C ILE A 453 -7.35 5.99 -14.48
N LEU A 454 -8.44 6.75 -14.54
CA LEU A 454 -9.80 6.22 -14.64
C LEU A 454 -10.31 6.45 -16.06
N THR A 455 -10.68 5.38 -16.78
CA THR A 455 -11.06 5.44 -18.20
C THR A 455 -12.25 4.55 -18.52
N ASP A 456 -13.07 4.90 -19.51
CA ASP A 456 -14.16 4.05 -19.98
C ASP A 456 -13.87 3.26 -21.25
N GLY A 457 -12.73 3.50 -21.88
CA GLY A 457 -12.52 3.04 -23.24
C GLY A 457 -11.07 2.81 -23.64
N ILE A 458 -10.96 2.37 -24.90
CA ILE A 458 -9.72 1.93 -25.54
C ILE A 458 -8.82 3.15 -25.84
N ILE A 459 -7.54 3.01 -25.51
CA ILE A 459 -6.51 4.00 -25.81
C ILE A 459 -6.39 4.18 -27.33
N SER A 460 -6.47 5.43 -27.77
CA SER A 460 -6.30 5.81 -29.18
C SER A 460 -4.84 6.08 -29.55
N ASP A 461 -4.01 6.49 -28.60
CA ASP A 461 -2.60 6.83 -28.79
C ASP A 461 -1.65 5.72 -28.28
N MET A 462 -1.94 4.46 -28.59
CA MET A 462 -1.25 3.30 -28.02
C MET A 462 0.28 3.36 -28.19
N GLU A 463 0.79 3.74 -29.37
CA GLU A 463 2.24 3.84 -29.59
C GLU A 463 2.90 4.93 -28.71
N GLN A 464 2.23 6.07 -28.55
CA GLN A 464 2.69 7.20 -27.73
C GLN A 464 2.60 6.85 -26.25
N THR A 465 1.54 6.16 -25.84
CA THR A 465 1.34 5.66 -24.47
C THR A 465 2.43 4.66 -24.11
N LYS A 466 2.73 3.68 -24.97
CA LYS A 466 3.88 2.78 -24.77
C LYS A 466 5.20 3.53 -24.66
N ALA A 467 5.43 4.54 -25.50
CA ALA A 467 6.64 5.35 -25.42
C ALA A 467 6.74 6.12 -24.09
N ALA A 468 5.62 6.65 -23.60
CA ALA A 468 5.54 7.38 -22.33
C ALA A 468 5.77 6.43 -21.13
N ILE A 469 5.19 5.23 -21.13
CA ILE A 469 5.39 4.22 -20.07
C ILE A 469 6.84 3.73 -20.05
N VAL A 470 7.43 3.42 -21.21
CA VAL A 470 8.83 3.00 -21.31
C VAL A 470 9.79 4.07 -20.77
N GLU A 471 9.48 5.36 -20.99
CA GLU A 471 10.23 6.45 -20.37
C GLU A 471 9.96 6.54 -18.86
N ALA A 472 8.70 6.50 -18.43
CA ALA A 472 8.27 6.59 -17.03
C ALA A 472 8.90 5.51 -16.15
N ALA A 473 9.16 4.31 -16.69
CA ALA A 473 9.81 3.20 -15.97
C ALA A 473 11.20 3.54 -15.43
N SER A 474 11.84 4.59 -15.95
CA SER A 474 13.14 5.09 -15.49
C SER A 474 13.03 6.03 -14.26
N TYR A 475 11.84 6.50 -13.92
CA TYR A 475 11.55 7.48 -12.87
C TYR A 475 10.81 6.81 -11.69
N PRO A 476 10.69 7.50 -10.52
CA PRO A 476 9.97 6.96 -9.35
C PRO A 476 8.46 7.04 -9.58
N ILE A 477 7.95 6.26 -10.53
CA ILE A 477 6.56 6.27 -10.98
C ILE A 477 6.01 4.85 -10.99
N SER A 478 4.79 4.70 -10.48
CA SER A 478 3.84 3.64 -10.79
C SER A 478 2.58 4.23 -11.43
N ILE A 479 1.92 3.45 -12.27
CA ILE A 479 0.71 3.81 -13.02
C ILE A 479 -0.33 2.74 -12.73
N ILE A 480 -1.50 3.18 -12.29
CA ILE A 480 -2.66 2.34 -12.07
C ILE A 480 -3.71 2.75 -13.09
N ILE A 481 -4.29 1.79 -13.79
CA ILE A 481 -5.35 2.02 -14.77
C ILE A 481 -6.58 1.24 -14.34
N VAL A 482 -7.68 1.95 -14.07
CA VAL A 482 -8.96 1.33 -13.73
C VAL A 482 -9.94 1.50 -14.90
N GLY A 483 -10.34 0.38 -15.49
CA GLY A 483 -11.32 0.32 -16.58
C GLY A 483 -12.76 0.41 -16.05
N ILE A 484 -13.51 1.41 -16.49
CA ILE A 484 -14.87 1.70 -16.04
C ILE A 484 -15.88 1.37 -17.15
N GLY A 485 -16.97 0.71 -16.79
CA GLY A 485 -18.03 0.40 -17.74
C GLY A 485 -17.75 -0.85 -18.59
N PRO A 486 -18.51 -1.04 -19.68
CA PRO A 486 -18.60 -2.33 -20.37
C PRO A 486 -17.63 -2.50 -21.54
N ALA A 487 -16.71 -1.56 -21.78
CA ALA A 487 -15.82 -1.60 -22.93
C ALA A 487 -14.89 -2.84 -22.94
N ASP A 488 -14.35 -3.15 -24.12
CA ASP A 488 -13.31 -4.16 -24.27
C ASP A 488 -11.96 -3.57 -23.83
N PHE A 489 -11.27 -4.25 -22.92
CA PHE A 489 -10.02 -3.81 -22.31
C PHE A 489 -8.82 -4.70 -22.65
N ASP A 490 -8.93 -5.61 -23.62
CA ASP A 490 -7.83 -6.51 -24.03
C ASP A 490 -6.53 -5.74 -24.36
N ALA A 491 -6.66 -4.52 -24.91
CA ALA A 491 -5.52 -3.66 -25.22
C ALA A 491 -4.79 -3.11 -23.97
N MET A 492 -5.45 -3.10 -22.81
CA MET A 492 -4.86 -2.66 -21.53
C MET A 492 -4.02 -3.76 -20.89
N GLU A 493 -4.37 -5.03 -21.10
CA GLU A 493 -3.55 -6.18 -20.68
C GLU A 493 -2.16 -6.14 -21.35
N GLU A 494 -2.05 -5.56 -22.55
CA GLU A 494 -0.75 -5.34 -23.20
C GLU A 494 0.13 -4.35 -22.42
N LEU A 495 -0.47 -3.38 -21.70
CA LEU A 495 0.28 -2.36 -20.96
C LEU A 495 0.76 -2.84 -19.60
N ASP A 496 0.07 -3.81 -19.00
CA ASP A 496 0.28 -4.35 -17.65
C ASP A 496 1.66 -4.98 -17.45
N GLY A 497 2.37 -5.34 -18.54
CA GLY A 497 3.77 -5.76 -18.48
C GLY A 497 4.05 -7.15 -17.87
N ASP A 498 3.07 -7.73 -17.17
CA ASP A 498 3.10 -9.03 -16.48
C ASP A 498 3.59 -10.19 -17.34
N THR A 499 3.06 -10.30 -18.56
CA THR A 499 3.40 -11.41 -19.47
C THR A 499 4.65 -11.10 -20.28
N VAL A 500 4.76 -9.86 -20.76
CA VAL A 500 5.84 -9.41 -21.64
C VAL A 500 6.22 -7.99 -21.27
N ARG A 501 7.50 -7.78 -20.92
CA ARG A 501 8.02 -6.44 -20.62
C ARG A 501 7.75 -5.49 -21.77
N LEU A 502 7.04 -4.40 -21.46
CA LEU A 502 6.61 -3.42 -22.45
C LEU A 502 7.82 -2.84 -23.22
N SER A 503 7.66 -2.58 -24.51
CA SER A 503 8.70 -1.97 -25.33
C SER A 503 8.14 -0.95 -26.32
N SER A 504 8.97 0.02 -26.67
CA SER A 504 8.66 1.03 -27.68
C SER A 504 9.93 1.37 -28.46
N ARG A 505 9.82 1.35 -29.80
CA ARG A 505 10.93 1.66 -30.73
C ARG A 505 12.23 0.90 -30.42
N GLY A 506 12.11 -0.37 -30.03
CA GLY A 506 13.25 -1.25 -29.72
C GLY A 506 13.87 -1.05 -28.34
N ARG A 507 13.33 -0.16 -27.50
CA ARG A 507 13.71 0.01 -26.09
C ARG A 507 12.69 -0.67 -25.19
N TYR A 508 13.16 -1.49 -24.25
CA TYR A 508 12.31 -2.12 -23.24
C TYR A 508 12.17 -1.20 -22.02
N ALA A 509 10.99 -1.26 -21.38
CA ALA A 509 10.75 -0.66 -20.09
C ALA A 509 11.72 -1.26 -19.06
N GLU A 510 12.27 -0.39 -18.22
CA GLU A 510 13.32 -0.74 -17.27
C GLU A 510 12.83 -1.60 -16.09
N ARG A 511 11.53 -1.56 -15.81
CA ARG A 511 10.79 -2.14 -14.67
C ARG A 511 9.34 -2.32 -15.08
N ASP A 512 8.57 -3.07 -14.28
CA ASP A 512 7.12 -3.02 -14.40
C ASP A 512 6.58 -1.87 -13.59
N ILE A 513 5.64 -1.12 -14.16
CA ILE A 513 5.09 0.06 -13.51
C ILE A 513 3.60 0.25 -13.79
N VAL A 514 2.95 -0.64 -14.53
CA VAL A 514 1.52 -0.50 -14.85
C VAL A 514 0.78 -1.62 -14.12
N GLN A 515 -0.33 -1.27 -13.48
CA GLN A 515 -1.32 -2.22 -13.00
C GLN A 515 -2.66 -1.89 -13.67
N PHE A 516 -3.24 -2.85 -14.39
CA PHE A 516 -4.56 -2.69 -15.00
C PHE A 516 -5.63 -3.53 -14.28
N VAL A 517 -6.75 -2.88 -13.93
CA VAL A 517 -7.89 -3.57 -13.29
C VAL A 517 -9.23 -3.13 -13.89
N PRO A 518 -10.02 -4.02 -14.49
CA PRO A 518 -11.37 -3.70 -14.93
C PRO A 518 -12.35 -3.69 -13.75
N PHE A 519 -12.94 -2.53 -13.44
CA PHE A 519 -13.80 -2.37 -12.27
C PHE A 519 -15.07 -3.25 -12.33
N ARG A 520 -15.55 -3.59 -13.52
CA ARG A 520 -16.75 -4.46 -13.69
C ARG A 520 -16.63 -5.81 -12.99
N ASP A 521 -15.42 -6.33 -12.82
CA ASP A 521 -15.16 -7.65 -12.23
C ASP A 521 -15.51 -7.71 -10.72
N TYR A 522 -15.72 -6.53 -10.12
CA TYR A 522 -16.06 -6.36 -8.71
C TYR A 522 -17.53 -5.97 -8.50
N LEU A 523 -18.26 -5.62 -9.56
CA LEU A 523 -19.65 -5.16 -9.47
C LEU A 523 -20.67 -6.31 -9.35
N ASP A 524 -20.35 -7.52 -9.83
CA ASP A 524 -21.38 -8.54 -10.13
C ASP A 524 -21.24 -9.93 -9.46
N LYS A 525 -20.38 -10.10 -8.45
CA LYS A 525 -20.20 -11.43 -7.80
C LYS A 525 -21.25 -11.77 -6.72
N GLY A 526 -22.49 -11.31 -6.85
CA GLY A 526 -23.61 -11.71 -5.96
C GLY A 526 -23.54 -11.23 -4.51
N PHE A 527 -22.59 -10.34 -4.16
CA PHE A 527 -22.47 -9.75 -2.83
C PHE A 527 -23.21 -8.41 -2.78
N LYS A 528 -24.22 -8.32 -1.91
CA LYS A 528 -24.91 -7.05 -1.64
C LYS A 528 -23.95 -6.10 -0.90
N GLY A 529 -23.42 -5.08 -1.57
CA GLY A 529 -22.82 -3.91 -0.93
C GLY A 529 -21.62 -3.29 -1.65
N ASP A 530 -21.73 -2.01 -2.04
CA ASP A 530 -20.69 -1.19 -2.69
C ASP A 530 -19.35 -1.14 -1.93
N VAL A 531 -19.36 -1.36 -0.63
CA VAL A 531 -18.15 -1.29 0.21
C VAL A 531 -17.23 -2.49 -0.02
N LEU A 532 -17.80 -3.68 -0.23
CA LEU A 532 -17.02 -4.91 -0.45
C LEU A 532 -16.44 -4.96 -1.86
N SER A 533 -17.16 -4.43 -2.86
CA SER A 533 -16.65 -4.29 -4.22
C SER A 533 -15.50 -3.28 -4.28
N GLY A 534 -15.63 -2.15 -3.60
CA GLY A 534 -14.56 -1.14 -3.50
C GLY A 534 -13.30 -1.67 -2.80
N ALA A 535 -13.44 -2.37 -1.67
CA ALA A 535 -12.29 -2.95 -0.97
C ALA A 535 -11.54 -4.00 -1.81
N ARG A 536 -12.26 -4.83 -2.59
CA ARG A 536 -11.63 -5.79 -3.49
C ARG A 536 -10.96 -5.13 -4.69
N LEU A 537 -11.59 -4.11 -5.27
CA LEU A 537 -10.95 -3.30 -6.32
C LEU A 537 -9.63 -2.75 -5.82
N ALA A 538 -9.65 -2.08 -4.66
CA ALA A 538 -8.46 -1.43 -4.15
C ALA A 538 -7.36 -2.43 -3.77
N LYS A 539 -7.74 -3.61 -3.27
CA LYS A 539 -6.83 -4.72 -3.03
C LYS A 539 -6.02 -5.05 -4.28
N ASP A 540 -6.70 -5.41 -5.37
CA ASP A 540 -6.06 -5.87 -6.59
C ASP A 540 -5.33 -4.72 -7.33
N VAL A 541 -5.81 -3.48 -7.18
CA VAL A 541 -5.19 -2.28 -7.75
C VAL A 541 -3.87 -1.90 -7.06
N LEU A 542 -3.78 -2.09 -5.74
CA LEU A 542 -2.64 -1.64 -4.94
C LEU A 542 -1.66 -2.77 -4.59
N GLU A 543 -1.97 -4.02 -4.94
CA GLU A 543 -1.19 -5.21 -4.60
C GLU A 543 0.28 -5.11 -5.07
N GLU A 544 0.51 -4.63 -6.29
CA GLU A 544 1.87 -4.57 -6.87
C GLU A 544 2.69 -3.35 -6.47
N LEU A 545 2.02 -2.30 -5.99
CA LEU A 545 2.65 -1.00 -5.79
C LEU A 545 3.87 -1.07 -4.84
N PRO A 546 3.82 -1.79 -3.70
CA PRO A 546 5.00 -1.97 -2.85
C PRO A 546 6.19 -2.63 -3.56
N ASP A 547 5.95 -3.63 -4.42
CA ASP A 547 7.02 -4.33 -5.13
C ASP A 547 7.62 -3.46 -6.24
N GLN A 548 6.78 -2.78 -7.02
CA GLN A 548 7.23 -1.80 -8.04
C GLN A 548 8.07 -0.68 -7.42
N PHE A 549 7.65 -0.19 -6.25
CA PHE A 549 8.38 0.80 -5.46
C PHE A 549 9.76 0.27 -5.04
N ILE A 550 9.81 -0.93 -4.44
CA ILE A 550 11.05 -1.52 -3.95
C ILE A 550 12.00 -1.85 -5.11
N GLU A 551 11.49 -2.29 -6.26
CA GLU A 551 12.28 -2.50 -7.48
C GLU A 551 13.00 -1.21 -7.91
N TYR A 552 12.29 -0.07 -7.93
CA TYR A 552 12.87 1.23 -8.24
C TYR A 552 13.98 1.61 -7.25
N MET A 553 13.69 1.54 -5.93
CA MET A 553 14.63 1.95 -4.89
C MET A 553 15.92 1.13 -4.95
N LYS A 554 15.80 -0.19 -5.13
CA LYS A 554 16.94 -1.10 -5.30
C LYS A 554 17.77 -0.74 -6.52
N LYS A 555 17.10 -0.56 -7.67
CA LYS A 555 17.77 -0.25 -8.94
C LYS A 555 18.54 1.07 -8.90
N ARG A 556 18.04 2.04 -8.14
CA ARG A 556 18.69 3.35 -7.94
C ARG A 556 19.65 3.39 -6.74
N GLY A 557 19.72 2.34 -5.93
CA GLY A 557 20.54 2.30 -4.71
C GLY A 557 20.07 3.26 -3.61
N ILE A 558 18.79 3.64 -3.63
CA ILE A 558 18.17 4.55 -2.66
C ILE A 558 17.90 3.76 -1.38
N LYS A 559 18.28 4.34 -0.24
CA LYS A 559 18.05 3.75 1.09
C LYS A 559 16.98 4.55 1.83
N PRO A 560 16.24 3.93 2.77
CA PRO A 560 15.33 4.66 3.63
C PRO A 560 16.05 5.78 4.39
N GLY A 561 15.34 6.89 4.61
CA GLY A 561 15.82 7.94 5.50
C GLY A 561 15.93 7.46 6.96
N PRO A 562 16.70 8.16 7.79
CA PRO A 562 16.81 7.83 9.20
C PRO A 562 15.44 8.00 9.89
N LEU A 563 15.10 7.06 10.78
CA LEU A 563 13.97 7.26 11.69
C LEU A 563 14.27 8.50 12.55
N THR A 564 13.51 9.56 12.34
CA THR A 564 13.71 10.79 13.11
C THR A 564 13.20 10.52 14.52
N GLN A 565 14.10 10.26 15.48
CA GLN A 565 13.75 10.33 16.89
C GLN A 565 13.38 11.78 17.19
N LEU A 566 12.10 12.12 17.14
CA LEU A 566 11.59 13.35 17.72
C LEU A 566 12.03 13.34 19.18
N ARG A 567 13.02 14.20 19.51
CA ARG A 567 13.52 14.37 20.87
C ARG A 567 12.31 14.46 21.80
N ALA A 568 12.24 13.57 22.79
CA ALA A 568 11.32 13.72 23.89
C ALA A 568 11.42 15.16 24.39
N THR A 569 10.33 15.90 24.28
CA THR A 569 10.25 17.23 24.89
C THR A 569 10.58 17.05 26.37
N PRO A 570 11.60 17.75 26.91
CA PRO A 570 11.91 17.63 28.32
C PRO A 570 10.64 17.98 29.10
N SER A 571 10.25 17.11 30.01
CA SER A 571 9.19 17.39 30.96
C SER A 571 9.50 18.72 31.65
N SER A 572 8.55 19.64 31.59
CA SER A 572 8.65 20.94 32.23
C SER A 572 8.73 20.75 33.74
N GLN A 573 9.95 20.66 34.27
CA GLN A 573 10.18 20.90 35.68
C GLN A 573 9.96 22.38 35.94
N SER A 574 8.95 22.66 36.76
CA SER A 574 8.76 23.94 37.43
C SER A 574 10.00 24.29 38.25
N ASN A 575 10.68 25.39 37.93
CA ASN A 575 11.05 26.46 38.88
C ASN A 575 12.05 27.45 38.26
N GLY A 576 11.89 28.73 38.62
CA GLY A 576 12.97 29.70 38.65
C GLY A 576 12.89 30.80 37.61
N LYS A 577 12.35 31.95 38.02
CA LYS A 577 12.53 33.24 37.34
C LYS A 577 14.02 33.56 37.20
N THR A 578 14.49 33.77 35.97
CA THR A 578 15.62 34.68 35.71
C THR A 578 15.42 35.37 34.37
N ASP A 579 15.44 36.68 34.43
CA ASP A 579 15.32 37.66 33.35
C ASP A 579 16.62 37.67 32.53
N GLN A 580 16.55 37.36 31.23
CA GLN A 580 17.62 37.65 30.27
C GLN A 580 17.03 38.07 28.92
N THR A 581 17.18 39.35 28.64
CA THR A 581 16.99 40.00 27.35
C THR A 581 17.96 39.45 26.31
N VAL A 582 17.45 39.00 25.16
CA VAL A 582 18.26 38.57 24.00
C VAL A 582 18.40 39.75 23.03
N ASP A 583 19.66 40.05 22.71
CA ASP A 583 20.13 41.07 21.78
C ASP A 583 19.97 40.59 20.32
N TRP A 584 19.47 41.46 19.45
CA TRP A 584 19.07 41.17 18.06
C TRP A 584 20.03 41.71 16.99
N SER A 585 21.25 42.13 17.34
CA SER A 585 22.24 42.51 16.33
C SER A 585 23.11 41.31 15.92
N ASN A 586 22.71 40.58 14.88
CA ASN A 586 23.59 39.94 13.88
C ASN A 586 22.79 39.08 12.89
N PHE A 587 22.12 39.72 11.93
CA PHE A 587 21.81 39.12 10.62
C PHE A 587 21.91 40.23 9.56
N SER A 588 22.94 40.16 8.72
CA SER A 588 23.11 41.01 7.54
C SER A 588 22.61 40.25 6.29
N PRO A 589 21.88 40.88 5.37
CA PRO A 589 21.38 40.24 4.15
C PRO A 589 22.26 40.62 2.94
N ASP A 590 22.78 39.62 2.24
CA ASP A 590 23.19 39.68 0.83
C ASP A 590 22.58 38.41 0.21
N SER A 591 21.87 38.37 -0.91
CA SER A 591 21.90 39.20 -2.11
C SER A 591 20.59 38.99 -2.92
N GLU A 592 19.86 40.07 -3.20
CA GLU A 592 18.88 40.17 -4.28
C GLU A 592 19.56 40.82 -5.50
N ASP A 593 19.54 40.17 -6.65
CA ASP A 593 19.45 40.81 -7.97
C ASP A 593 19.32 39.71 -9.03
N ASP A 594 18.10 39.50 -9.55
CA ASP A 594 17.82 39.69 -10.98
C ASP A 594 16.33 39.45 -11.30
N PHE A 595 15.84 40.13 -12.34
CA PHE A 595 14.48 40.11 -12.92
C PHE A 595 13.46 41.16 -12.44
N ARG A 596 13.66 42.39 -12.91
CA ARG A 596 12.56 43.25 -13.39
C ARG A 596 12.81 43.71 -14.82
N SER A 597 12.04 43.16 -15.76
CA SER A 597 11.68 43.87 -16.99
C SER A 597 10.35 43.33 -17.53
N GLY A 598 9.29 44.13 -17.45
CA GLY A 598 8.03 43.84 -18.15
C GLY A 598 6.82 44.58 -17.58
N CYS A 599 6.29 45.50 -18.37
CA CYS A 599 4.95 46.12 -18.28
C CYS A 599 4.76 47.29 -17.30
N ARG A 600 4.89 48.50 -17.86
CA ARG A 600 4.26 49.75 -17.40
C ARG A 600 2.84 49.87 -17.98
N ASN A 601 1.97 50.50 -17.18
CA ASN A 601 0.70 51.20 -17.47
C ASN A 601 -0.49 50.29 -17.86
N VAL A 602 -1.69 50.43 -17.29
CA VAL A 602 -2.55 51.63 -17.28
C VAL A 602 -3.57 51.64 -16.10
N SER A 603 -3.77 52.86 -15.57
CA SER A 603 -4.92 53.49 -14.87
C SER A 603 -5.51 52.99 -13.54
N HIS A 604 -5.49 53.93 -12.59
CA HIS A 604 -6.24 54.03 -11.35
C HIS A 604 -7.77 54.09 -11.51
N HIS A 605 -8.49 53.43 -10.60
CA HIS A 605 -9.69 53.98 -9.95
C HIS A 605 -9.72 53.56 -8.47
N LYS A 606 -9.76 54.56 -7.58
CA LYS A 606 -9.92 54.43 -6.13
C LYS A 606 -11.42 54.35 -5.81
N THR A 607 -11.83 53.40 -4.97
CA THR A 607 -13.11 53.48 -4.25
C THR A 607 -12.88 53.18 -2.78
N THR A 608 -13.22 54.16 -1.96
CA THR A 608 -13.09 54.21 -0.50
C THR A 608 -14.18 53.38 0.19
N LEU A 609 -13.80 52.52 1.14
CA LEU A 609 -14.72 51.83 2.05
C LEU A 609 -14.99 52.72 3.29
N THR A 610 -16.26 53.06 3.52
CA THR A 610 -16.77 53.59 4.79
C THR A 610 -17.44 52.46 5.59
N ARG A 611 -16.92 52.21 6.80
CA ARG A 611 -17.51 51.37 7.85
C ARG A 611 -18.65 52.13 8.54
N THR A 612 -19.83 51.51 8.63
CA THR A 612 -20.92 51.98 9.51
C THR A 612 -21.15 50.92 10.60
N THR A 613 -20.98 51.35 11.85
CA THR A 613 -21.21 50.58 13.07
C THR A 613 -22.69 50.66 13.44
N THR A 614 -23.37 49.52 13.55
CA THR A 614 -24.75 49.44 14.07
C THR A 614 -24.72 48.99 15.53
N VAL A 615 -25.23 49.85 16.41
CA VAL A 615 -25.47 49.57 17.83
C VAL A 615 -26.93 49.10 17.98
N MET A 616 -27.15 47.90 18.50
CA MET A 616 -28.48 47.39 18.88
C MET A 616 -28.78 47.77 20.34
N SER A 617 -29.88 48.49 20.54
CA SER A 617 -30.46 48.79 21.86
C SER A 617 -31.72 47.94 22.04
N LEU A 618 -31.72 47.10 23.07
CA LEU A 618 -32.88 46.39 23.61
C LEU A 618 -33.79 47.37 24.37
N ARG A 619 -35.11 47.35 24.10
CA ARG A 619 -36.15 47.77 25.04
C ARG A 619 -37.34 46.81 24.98
N VAL A 620 -37.88 46.59 26.18
CA VAL A 620 -38.84 45.58 26.63
C VAL A 620 -40.27 46.14 26.60
N SER A 621 -41.25 45.23 26.47
CA SER A 621 -42.70 45.36 26.80
C SER A 621 -43.51 46.35 25.95
N SER A 622 -44.71 46.03 25.46
CA SER A 622 -45.80 45.17 25.98
C SER A 622 -46.64 44.59 24.85
#